data_AF-A0A8J2VT49-F1
#
_entry.id   AF-A0A8J2VT49-F1
#
_cell.length_a   1.000
_cell.length_b   1.000
_cell.length_c   1.000
_cell.angle_alpha   90.00
_cell.angle_beta   90.00
_cell.angle_gamma   90.00
#
_symmetry.space_group_name_H-M   'P 1'
#
loop_
_entity.id
_entity.type
_entity.pdbx_description
1 polymer ?
#
loop_
_entity_poly.entity_id
_entity_poly.type
_entity_poly.pdbx_seq_one_letter_code
_entity_poly.pdbx_strand_id
1 'polypeptide(L)' 'MEKELDKVVEEIMSTPNVNGCLVADHQGLCLASKGSAHVDSAETDNKICLIQRHGTITGAIFKQKGAA' A
#
# COMPACT_ATOMS: atom_id res chain seq x y z
N MET A 1 13.46 13.73 4.43
CA MET A 1 13.29 12.29 4.17
C MET A 1 11.88 11.83 4.52
N GLU A 2 11.42 11.92 5.78
CA GLU A 2 10.02 11.54 6.12
C GLU A 2 8.96 12.37 5.38
N LYS A 3 9.14 13.69 5.30
CA LYS A 3 8.20 14.59 4.58
C LYS A 3 7.98 14.26 3.11
N GLU A 4 8.92 13.61 2.44
CA GLU A 4 8.76 13.21 1.03
C GLU A 4 8.01 11.88 0.94
N LEU A 5 8.32 10.93 1.83
CA LEU A 5 7.59 9.67 1.93
C LEU A 5 6.12 9.91 2.31
N ASP A 6 5.85 10.83 3.24
CA ASP A 6 4.50 11.20 3.62
C ASP A 6 3.70 11.74 2.43
N LYS A 7 4.30 12.62 1.60
CA LYS A 7 3.65 13.13 0.39
C LYS A 7 3.29 12.01 -0.59
N VAL A 8 4.22 11.08 -0.82
CA VAL A 8 3.96 9.91 -1.69
C VAL A 8 2.83 9.05 -1.12
N VAL A 9 2.79 8.85 0.18
CA VAL A 9 1.69 8.11 0.85
C VAL A 9 0.35 8.84 0.70
N GLU A 10 0.32 10.16 0.83
CA GLU A 10 -0.89 10.96 0.56
C GLU A 10 -1.36 10.84 -0.89
N GLU A 11 -0.44 10.87 -1.85
CA GLU A 11 -0.73 10.69 -3.28
C GLU A 11 -1.30 9.29 -3.57
N ILE A 12 -0.73 8.24 -2.96
CA ILE A 12 -1.25 6.87 -3.05
C ILE A 12 -2.68 6.80 -2.50
N MET A 13 -2.92 7.37 -1.32
CA MET A 13 -4.25 7.36 -0.69
C MET A 13 -5.28 8.22 -1.43
N SER A 14 -4.83 9.18 -2.24
CA SER A 14 -5.71 9.99 -3.11
C SER A 14 -6.11 9.25 -4.40
N THR A 15 -5.51 8.09 -4.68
CA THR A 15 -5.85 7.28 -5.85
C THR A 15 -7.19 6.55 -5.63
N PRO A 16 -8.16 6.64 -6.57
CA PRO A 16 -9.44 5.96 -6.45
C PRO A 16 -9.30 4.45 -6.19
N ASN A 17 -10.18 3.96 -5.34
CA ASN A 17 -10.27 2.56 -4.90
C ASN A 17 -9.03 2.07 -4.13
N VAL A 18 -8.12 2.95 -3.68
CA VAL A 18 -7.07 2.59 -2.71
C VAL A 18 -7.63 2.76 -1.30
N ASN A 19 -7.50 1.70 -0.50
CA ASN A 19 -7.96 1.67 0.89
C ASN A 19 -6.82 1.71 1.90
N GLY A 20 -5.60 1.39 1.46
CA GLY A 20 -4.43 1.48 2.30
C GLY A 20 -3.13 1.20 1.56
N CYS A 21 -2.02 1.57 2.19
CA CYS A 21 -0.69 1.20 1.76
C CYS A 21 0.24 0.94 2.96
N LEU A 22 1.29 0.16 2.72
CA LEU A 22 2.35 -0.15 3.66
C LEU A 22 3.69 -0.08 2.92
N VAL A 23 4.68 0.58 3.50
CA VAL A 23 6.04 0.66 2.99
C VAL A 23 6.98 0.17 4.08
N ALA A 24 7.83 -0.78 3.74
CA ALA A 24 8.80 -1.36 4.65
C ALA A 24 10.18 -1.49 3.99
N ASP A 25 11.24 -1.53 4.79
CA ASP A 25 12.57 -1.87 4.31
C ASP A 25 12.77 -3.39 4.14
N HIS A 26 14.00 -3.80 3.84
CA HIS A 26 14.32 -5.20 3.58
C HIS A 26 14.31 -6.07 4.85
N GLN A 27 14.33 -5.47 6.04
CA GLN A 27 14.23 -6.17 7.32
C GLN A 27 12.76 -6.29 7.76
N GLY A 28 11.83 -5.68 7.03
CA GLY A 28 10.42 -5.61 7.39
C GLY A 28 10.11 -4.49 8.37
N LEU A 29 11.02 -3.55 8.61
CA LEU A 29 10.73 -2.36 9.41
C LEU A 29 9.73 -1.48 8.66
N CYS A 30 8.60 -1.19 9.29
CA CYS A 30 7.59 -0.28 8.74
C CYS A 30 8.16 1.14 8.67
N LEU A 31 8.24 1.69 7.46
CA LEU A 31 8.67 3.06 7.20
C LEU A 31 7.47 4.01 7.08
N ALA A 32 6.36 3.52 6.51
CA ALA A 32 5.10 4.26 6.45
C ALA A 32 3.91 3.31 6.27
N SER A 33 2.77 3.68 6.83
CA SER A 33 1.50 2.99 6.60
C SER A 33 0.34 3.95 6.70
N LYS A 34 -0.64 3.83 5.80
CA LYS A 34 -1.87 4.63 5.88
C LYS A 34 -3.08 3.81 5.41
N GLY A 35 -4.24 4.10 5.98
CA GLY A 35 -5.48 3.40 5.66
C GLY A 35 -5.59 2.03 6.33
N SER A 36 -6.33 1.11 5.71
CA SER A 36 -6.60 -0.22 6.24
C SER A 36 -5.95 -1.29 5.36
N ALA A 37 -5.05 -2.07 5.98
CA ALA A 37 -4.44 -3.26 5.42
C ALA A 37 -5.05 -4.48 6.11
N HIS A 38 -5.91 -5.23 5.40
CA HIS A 38 -6.47 -6.48 5.92
C HIS A 38 -5.78 -7.67 5.26
N VAL A 39 -5.37 -8.66 6.06
CA VAL A 39 -4.76 -9.92 5.62
C VAL A 39 -5.65 -10.64 4.59
N ASP A 40 -6.97 -10.53 4.73
CA ASP A 40 -7.97 -11.11 3.82
C ASP A 40 -7.99 -10.44 2.43
N SER A 41 -7.16 -9.41 2.20
CA SER A 41 -7.09 -8.67 0.94
C SER A 41 -6.02 -9.21 0.00
N ALA A 42 -5.32 -10.29 0.38
CA ALA A 42 -4.30 -10.92 -0.46
C ALA A 42 -4.85 -11.32 -1.83
N GLU A 43 -6.09 -11.83 -1.87
CA GLU A 43 -6.95 -11.90 -3.05
C GLU A 43 -8.35 -12.36 -2.62
N THR A 44 -9.36 -11.51 -2.80
CA THR A 44 -10.79 -11.89 -2.79
C THR A 44 -11.45 -11.26 -4.01
N ASP A 45 -12.64 -11.70 -4.39
CA ASP A 45 -13.32 -11.27 -5.63
C ASP A 45 -13.31 -9.74 -5.85
N ASN A 46 -13.36 -8.98 -4.75
CA ASN A 46 -13.46 -7.52 -4.76
C ASN A 46 -12.26 -6.78 -4.12
N LYS A 47 -11.21 -7.47 -3.65
CA LYS A 47 -10.03 -6.82 -3.05
C LYS A 47 -8.72 -7.37 -3.62
N ILE A 48 -7.79 -6.47 -3.87
CA ILE A 48 -6.48 -6.79 -4.46
C ILE A 48 -5.39 -6.19 -3.58
N CYS A 49 -4.36 -6.98 -3.29
CA CYS A 49 -3.12 -6.52 -2.68
C CYS A 49 -2.00 -6.57 -3.74
N LEU A 50 -1.42 -5.42 -4.07
CA LEU A 50 -0.28 -5.33 -4.96
C LEU A 50 0.98 -5.14 -4.13
N ILE A 51 1.92 -6.07 -4.20
CA ILE A 51 3.20 -6.00 -3.50
C ILE A 51 4.31 -5.84 -4.54
N GLN A 52 5.13 -4.80 -4.37
CA GLN A 52 6.29 -4.56 -5.22
C GLN A 52 7.51 -4.24 -4.38
N ARG A 53 8.65 -4.83 -4.75
CA ARG A 53 9.95 -4.52 -4.17
C ARG A 53 10.80 -3.74 -5.17
N HIS A 54 11.37 -2.63 -4.74
CA HIS A 54 12.35 -1.86 -5.50
C HIS A 54 13.63 -1.71 -4.67
N GLY A 55 14.69 -2.43 -5.07
CA GLY A 55 15.93 -2.51 -4.29
C GLY A 55 15.70 -3.10 -2.89
N THR A 56 15.92 -2.30 -1.85
CA THR A 56 15.72 -2.69 -0.44
C THR A 56 14.36 -2.31 0.13
N ILE A 57 13.49 -1.66 -0.65
CA ILE A 57 12.18 -1.20 -0.17
C ILE A 57 11.07 -2.08 -0.74
N THR A 58 10.13 -2.48 0.11
CA THR A 58 8.91 -3.20 -0.25
C THR A 58 7.70 -2.31 0.01
N GLY A 59 6.87 -2.14 -1.01
CA GLY A 59 5.58 -1.44 -0.92
C GLY A 59 4.42 -2.42 -1.14
N ALA A 60 3.35 -2.26 -0.38
CA ALA A 60 2.08 -2.93 -0.57
C ALA A 60 0.96 -1.89 -0.73
N ILE A 61 0.07 -2.08 -1.70
CA ILE A 61 -1.12 -1.25 -1.91
C ILE A 61 -2.35 -2.16 -1.85
N PHE A 62 -3.33 -1.77 -1.04
CA PHE A 62 -4.59 -2.47 -0.85
C PHE A 62 -5.70 -1.71 -1.57
N LYS A 63 -6.35 -2.37 -2.53
CA LYS A 63 -7.37 -1.75 -3.39
C LYS A 63 -8.65 -2.56 -3.45
N GLN A 64 -9.77 -1.88 -3.72
CA GLN A 64 -10.99 -2.54 -4.18
C GLN A 64 -10.96 -2.68 -5.70
N LYS A 65 -11.43 -3.81 -6.20
CA LYS A 65 -11.71 -3.98 -7.63
C LYS A 65 -12.90 -3.07 -7.95
N GLY A 66 -12.72 -2.12 -8.86
CA GLY A 66 -13.81 -1.24 -9.28
C GLY A 66 -14.96 -2.08 -9.85
N ALA A 67 -16.20 -1.70 -9.57
CA ALA A 67 -17.36 -2.31 -10.22
C ALA A 67 -17.21 -2.11 -11.74
N ALA A 68 -17.26 -3.21 -12.50
CA ALA A 68 -17.30 -3.20 -13.95
C ALA A 68 -18.65 -2.67 -14.47
#